data_AF-A0A7S1GAY2-F1
#
_entry.id   AF-A0A7S1GAY2-F1
#
_cell.length_a   1.000
_cell.length_b   1.000
_cell.length_c   1.000
_cell.angle_alpha   90.00
_cell.angle_beta   90.00
_cell.angle_gamma   90.00
#
_symmetry.space_group_name_H-M   'P 1'
#
loop_
_entity.id
_entity.type
_entity.pdbx_description
1 polymer ?
#
loop_
_entity_poly.entity_id
_entity_poly.type
_entity_poly.pdbx_seq_one_letter_code
_entity_poly.pdbx_strand_id
1 'polypeptide(L)'
;RSSTSYDVKDPALLDEDGDEGADDEMEFVGEPIPHVRRTRKEVFEVGTQWLRFGRVWFQSDKDGATHGWEMVERTTRKGDVDGVDVVAVLRRAGRVPHVILILNYRPPVDAVCAEF
;
A
#
# COMPACT_ATOMS: atom_id res chain seq x y z
N ARG A 1 10.81 -22.49 20.84
CA ARG A 1 12.29 -22.53 20.85
C ARG A 1 12.76 -23.15 19.54
N SER A 2 13.21 -22.33 18.60
CA SER A 2 14.23 -22.68 17.62
C SER A 2 14.85 -21.35 17.21
N SER A 3 16.12 -21.18 17.58
CA SER A 3 16.93 -19.99 17.36
C SER A 3 17.81 -20.28 16.16
N THR A 4 17.67 -19.51 15.09
CA THR A 4 18.65 -19.49 14.01
C THR A 4 19.50 -18.25 14.21
N SER A 5 20.68 -18.46 14.80
CA SER A 5 21.77 -17.50 14.89
C SER A 5 22.55 -17.53 13.57
N TYR A 6 22.81 -16.36 12.99
CA TYR A 6 23.81 -16.22 11.92
C TYR A 6 25.04 -15.53 12.51
N ASP A 7 26.14 -16.27 12.56
CA ASP A 7 27.49 -15.74 12.78
C ASP A 7 27.91 -14.96 11.52
N VAL A 8 28.10 -13.66 11.64
CA VAL A 8 28.66 -12.81 10.58
C VAL A 8 30.14 -12.60 10.89
N LYS A 9 31.03 -13.29 10.17
CA LYS A 9 32.43 -12.88 10.01
C LYS A 9 32.92 -13.23 8.61
N ASP A 10 32.51 -12.44 7.63
CA ASP A 10 33.34 -12.22 6.44
C ASP A 10 34.21 -10.98 6.73
N PRO A 11 35.54 -11.12 6.87
CA PRO A 11 36.43 -10.04 7.31
C PRO A 11 36.77 -9.01 6.20
N ALA A 12 36.06 -9.01 5.06
CA ALA A 12 36.34 -8.12 3.94
C ALA A 12 35.53 -6.80 3.92
N LEU A 13 34.68 -6.53 4.92
CA LEU A 13 33.88 -5.30 5.03
C LEU A 13 34.10 -4.61 6.38
N LEU A 14 35.34 -4.22 6.65
CA LEU A 14 35.64 -3.25 7.69
C LEU A 14 36.05 -1.96 6.99
N ASP A 15 35.06 -1.10 6.74
CA ASP A 15 35.34 0.31 6.55
C ASP A 15 35.68 0.88 7.94
N GLU A 16 36.89 1.40 8.06
CA GLU A 16 37.39 2.09 9.23
C GLU A 16 36.60 3.39 9.40
N ASP A 17 35.49 3.35 10.13
CA ASP A 17 34.96 4.43 10.97
C ASP A 17 33.67 3.94 11.62
N GLY A 18 33.72 3.68 12.92
CA GLY A 18 32.61 3.13 13.69
C GLY A 18 31.48 4.15 13.91
N ASP A 19 30.52 4.17 13.01
CA ASP A 19 29.20 4.77 13.22
C ASP A 19 28.13 3.70 13.00
N GLU A 20 27.52 3.24 14.10
CA GLU A 20 26.36 2.35 14.07
C GLU A 20 25.17 3.14 13.52
N GLY A 21 25.01 3.11 12.20
CA GLY A 21 23.87 3.72 11.51
C GLY A 21 22.57 3.11 12.02
N ALA A 22 21.84 3.90 12.79
CA ALA A 22 20.47 3.61 13.19
C ALA A 22 19.64 3.27 11.96
N ASP A 23 19.09 2.07 11.98
CA ASP A 23 18.06 1.55 11.12
C ASP A 23 16.82 2.44 11.21
N ASP A 24 16.78 3.48 10.37
CA ASP A 24 15.60 4.31 10.14
C ASP A 24 14.48 3.43 9.59
N GLU A 25 13.59 3.00 10.49
CA GLU A 25 12.26 2.53 10.16
C GLU A 25 11.53 3.65 9.41
N MET A 26 11.49 3.56 8.08
CA MET A 26 10.69 4.45 7.24
C MET A 26 9.20 4.17 7.47
N GLU A 27 8.64 4.77 8.52
CA GLU A 27 7.19 4.88 8.71
C GLU A 27 6.57 5.57 7.49
N PHE A 28 5.40 5.10 7.07
CA PHE A 28 4.63 5.71 5.99
C PHE A 28 4.22 7.14 6.38
N VAL A 29 5.02 8.14 6.00
CA VAL A 29 4.71 9.56 6.16
C VAL A 29 3.87 10.04 4.98
N GLY A 30 2.61 9.61 4.92
CA GLY A 30 1.60 10.44 4.26
C GLY A 30 1.40 11.67 5.13
N GLU A 31 1.54 12.89 4.58
CA GLU A 31 1.27 14.10 5.37
C GLU A 31 -0.12 13.98 6.03
N PRO A 32 -0.24 14.25 7.35
CA PRO A 32 -1.52 14.17 8.02
C PRO A 32 -2.48 15.12 7.32
N ILE A 33 -3.64 14.59 6.91
CA ILE A 33 -4.71 15.41 6.34
C ILE A 33 -5.00 16.52 7.36
N PRO A 34 -4.84 17.80 7.01
CA PRO A 34 -5.09 18.87 7.95
C PRO A 34 -6.54 18.74 8.45
N HIS A 35 -6.71 18.76 9.77
CA HIS A 35 -8.00 18.75 10.50
C HIS A 35 -8.62 17.39 10.88
N VAL A 36 -7.91 16.27 10.71
CA VAL A 36 -8.44 14.94 11.07
C VAL A 36 -7.41 14.10 11.82
N ARG A 37 -7.71 13.77 13.08
CA ARG A 37 -6.92 12.81 13.87
C ARG A 37 -7.56 11.42 13.82
N ARG A 38 -6.94 10.48 13.11
CA ARG A 38 -7.36 9.07 13.14
C ARG A 38 -7.12 8.50 14.54
N THR A 39 -8.16 7.94 15.14
CA THR A 39 -8.16 7.54 16.55
C THR A 39 -8.08 6.03 16.73
N ARG A 40 -8.74 5.25 15.85
CA ARG A 40 -8.73 3.78 15.91
C ARG A 40 -9.16 3.16 14.59
N LYS A 41 -8.68 1.95 14.30
CA LYS A 41 -9.22 1.09 13.24
C LYS A 41 -9.81 -0.17 13.86
N GLU A 42 -11.04 -0.45 13.48
CA GLU A 42 -11.73 -1.70 13.77
C GLU A 42 -11.78 -2.51 12.49
N VAL A 43 -11.45 -3.79 12.62
CA VAL A 43 -11.54 -4.74 11.53
C VAL A 43 -12.65 -5.70 11.90
N PHE A 44 -13.58 -5.91 10.98
CA PHE A 44 -14.57 -6.96 11.16
C PHE A 44 -13.96 -8.26 10.62
N GLU A 45 -13.91 -9.31 11.45
CA GLU A 45 -13.41 -10.64 11.06
C GLU A 45 -14.25 -11.29 9.95
N VAL A 46 -15.37 -10.67 9.57
CA VAL A 46 -16.14 -11.00 8.38
C VAL A 46 -15.41 -10.47 7.15
N GLY A 47 -14.43 -11.22 6.67
CA GLY A 47 -13.74 -11.00 5.40
C GLY A 47 -13.86 -12.20 4.47
N THR A 48 -13.71 -11.97 3.17
CA THR A 48 -13.50 -13.03 2.18
C THR A 48 -12.00 -13.33 2.05
N GLN A 49 -11.64 -14.32 1.24
CA GLN A 49 -10.23 -14.57 0.91
C GLN A 49 -9.50 -13.35 0.34
N TRP A 50 -10.21 -12.42 -0.33
CA TRP A 50 -9.62 -11.33 -1.12
C TRP A 50 -9.84 -9.93 -0.54
N LEU A 51 -10.89 -9.75 0.26
CA LEU A 51 -11.32 -8.48 0.81
C LEU A 51 -11.69 -8.62 2.29
N ARG A 52 -11.38 -7.60 3.08
CA ARG A 52 -11.74 -7.48 4.48
C ARG A 52 -12.50 -6.18 4.72
N PHE A 53 -13.58 -6.26 5.49
CA PHE A 53 -14.39 -5.10 5.88
C PHE A 53 -13.96 -4.59 7.26
N GLY A 54 -14.11 -3.29 7.47
CA GLY A 54 -13.76 -2.65 8.74
C GLY A 54 -14.40 -1.29 8.90
N ARG A 55 -14.04 -0.61 9.98
CA ARG A 55 -14.42 0.77 10.26
C ARG A 55 -13.22 1.52 10.79
N VAL A 56 -13.00 2.73 10.30
CA VAL A 56 -12.02 3.66 10.88
C VAL A 56 -12.74 4.74 11.65
N TRP A 57 -12.23 5.04 12.84
CA TRP A 57 -12.72 6.11 13.68
C TRP A 57 -11.73 7.27 13.60
N PHE A 58 -12.28 8.46 13.40
CA PHE A 58 -11.51 9.69 13.32
C PHE A 58 -12.19 10.80 14.12
N GLN A 59 -11.38 11.70 14.65
CA GLN A 59 -11.85 12.89 15.35
C GLN A 59 -11.74 14.09 14.43
N SER A 60 -12.80 14.89 14.37
CA SER A 60 -12.79 16.16 13.67
C SER A 60 -12.18 17.23 14.58
N ASP A 61 -11.18 17.95 14.07
CA ASP A 61 -10.53 19.02 14.83
C ASP A 61 -11.45 20.26 14.97
N LYS A 62 -12.54 20.34 14.20
CA LYS A 62 -13.46 21.49 14.20
C LYS A 62 -14.47 21.47 15.36
N ASP A 63 -14.95 20.29 15.72
CA ASP A 63 -16.00 20.09 16.73
C ASP A 63 -15.58 19.12 17.85
N GLY A 64 -14.41 18.48 17.72
CA GLY A 64 -13.93 17.46 18.66
C GLY A 64 -14.73 16.16 18.60
N ALA A 65 -15.68 16.02 17.66
CA ALA A 65 -16.56 14.87 17.58
C ALA A 65 -15.84 13.67 16.96
N THR A 66 -16.22 12.47 17.41
CA THR A 66 -15.72 11.20 16.87
C THR A 66 -16.70 10.69 15.81
N HIS A 67 -16.19 10.39 14.62
CA HIS A 67 -16.94 9.87 13.49
C HIS A 67 -16.41 8.51 13.08
N GLY A 68 -17.31 7.64 12.62
CA GLY A 68 -16.98 6.33 12.05
C GLY A 68 -17.11 6.34 10.54
N TRP A 69 -16.18 5.70 9.84
CA TRP A 69 -16.21 5.49 8.40
C TRP A 69 -16.05 4.01 8.06
N GLU A 70 -16.98 3.45 7.31
CA GLU A 70 -16.91 2.06 6.85
C GLU A 70 -15.90 1.92 5.72
N MET A 71 -15.00 0.95 5.85
CA MET A 71 -13.88 0.77 4.92
C MET A 71 -13.76 -0.67 4.46
N VAL A 72 -13.14 -0.86 3.31
CA VAL A 72 -12.75 -2.15 2.76
C VAL A 72 -11.26 -2.13 2.41
N GLU A 73 -10.57 -3.24 2.60
CA GLU A 73 -9.17 -3.39 2.22
C GLU A 73 -8.90 -4.76 1.62
N ARG A 74 -7.80 -4.87 0.84
CA ARG A 74 -7.34 -6.15 0.30
C ARG A 74 -6.60 -6.94 1.37
N THR A 75 -6.90 -8.23 1.47
CA THR A 75 -6.17 -9.17 2.33
C THR A 75 -4.81 -9.57 1.75
N THR A 76 -4.58 -9.27 0.47
CA THR A 76 -3.39 -9.69 -0.28
C THR A 76 -2.29 -8.64 -0.36
N ARG A 77 -2.46 -7.47 0.28
CA ARG A 77 -1.44 -6.42 0.25
C ARG A 77 -0.13 -6.93 0.84
N LYS A 78 0.95 -6.75 0.10
CA LYS A 78 2.33 -6.98 0.54
C LYS A 78 3.15 -5.78 0.04
N GLY A 79 3.67 -4.95 0.95
CA GLY A 79 4.36 -3.70 0.62
C GLY A 79 3.45 -2.46 0.67
N ASP A 80 3.94 -1.37 0.08
CA ASP A 80 3.38 -0.01 0.27
C ASP A 80 2.05 0.22 -0.46
N VAL A 81 1.89 -0.39 -1.64
CA VAL A 81 0.71 -0.24 -2.51
C VAL A 81 0.04 -1.58 -2.79
N ASP A 82 -1.25 -1.55 -3.16
CA ASP A 82 -2.02 -2.76 -3.47
C ASP A 82 -1.72 -3.36 -4.85
N GLY A 83 -1.23 -2.53 -5.77
CA GLY A 83 -1.01 -2.87 -7.17
C GLY A 83 -0.60 -1.63 -7.96
N VAL A 84 -0.36 -1.82 -9.26
CA VAL A 84 0.01 -0.76 -10.20
C VAL A 84 -0.92 -0.79 -11.40
N ASP A 85 -1.05 0.36 -12.05
CA ASP A 85 -1.73 0.51 -13.33
C ASP A 85 -0.73 1.01 -14.38
N VAL A 86 -0.67 0.39 -15.56
CA VAL A 86 0.43 0.61 -16.51
C VAL A 86 -0.03 1.37 -17.73
N VAL A 87 0.37 2.64 -17.83
CA VAL A 87 0.13 3.44 -19.03
C VAL A 87 1.15 3.09 -20.12
N ALA A 88 0.86 2.05 -20.89
CA ALA A 88 1.74 1.57 -21.96
C ALA A 88 1.58 2.42 -23.24
N VAL A 89 2.63 3.15 -23.62
CA VAL A 89 2.67 3.98 -24.84
C VAL A 89 3.47 3.30 -25.94
N LEU A 90 2.79 2.84 -26.98
CA LEU A 90 3.41 2.27 -28.17
C LEU A 90 3.82 3.37 -29.16
N ARG A 91 5.13 3.46 -29.41
CA ARG A 91 5.72 4.40 -30.37
C ARG A 91 6.24 3.64 -31.59
N ARG A 92 5.88 4.09 -32.80
CA ARG A 92 6.41 3.57 -34.07
C ARG A 92 6.77 4.71 -35.00
N ALA A 93 7.87 4.55 -35.73
CA ALA A 93 8.33 5.55 -36.71
C ALA A 93 7.22 5.93 -37.69
N GLY A 94 7.03 7.22 -37.90
CA GLY A 94 6.02 7.77 -38.81
C GLY A 94 4.57 7.63 -38.35
N ARG A 95 4.31 7.24 -37.09
CA ARG A 95 2.95 7.16 -36.52
C ARG A 95 2.84 7.95 -35.23
N VAL A 96 1.63 8.43 -34.94
CA VAL A 96 1.31 8.99 -33.64
C VAL A 96 1.47 7.91 -32.56
N PRO A 97 1.92 8.26 -31.34
CA PRO A 97 1.92 7.33 -30.21
C PRO A 97 0.51 6.79 -29.94
N HIS A 98 0.41 5.52 -29.60
CA HIS A 98 -0.85 4.88 -29.21
C HIS A 98 -0.76 4.44 -27.75
N VAL A 99 -1.88 4.50 -27.04
CA VAL A 99 -2.01 3.89 -25.72
C VAL A 99 -2.54 2.47 -25.90
N ILE A 100 -1.93 1.52 -25.23
CA ILE A 100 -2.42 0.15 -25.17
C ILE A 100 -3.39 0.04 -24.01
N LEU A 101 -4.55 -0.56 -24.27
CA LEU A 101 -5.59 -0.87 -23.28
C LEU A 101 -5.88 -2.36 -23.33
N ILE A 102 -6.32 -2.90 -22.21
CA ILE A 102 -6.82 -4.27 -22.10
C ILE A 102 -8.35 -4.27 -22.02
N LEU A 103 -8.96 -5.31 -22.59
CA LEU A 103 -10.39 -5.57 -22.47
C LEU A 103 -10.59 -6.84 -21.64
N ASN A 104 -11.14 -6.70 -20.45
CA ASN A 104 -11.34 -7.79 -19.51
C ASN A 104 -12.76 -7.75 -18.92
N TYR A 105 -13.39 -8.92 -18.83
CA TYR A 105 -14.64 -9.04 -18.08
C TYR A 105 -14.35 -8.84 -16.58
N ARG A 106 -15.10 -7.93 -15.94
CA ARG A 106 -14.99 -7.61 -14.52
C ARG A 106 -16.22 -8.12 -13.77
N PRO A 107 -16.12 -9.24 -13.02
CA PRO A 107 -17.23 -9.74 -12.22
C PRO A 107 -17.89 -8.70 -11.29
N PRO A 108 -17.16 -7.75 -10.65
CA PRO A 108 -17.79 -6.73 -9.81
C PRO A 108 -18.72 -5.76 -10.56
N VAL A 109 -18.53 -5.61 -11.87
CA VAL A 109 -19.29 -4.68 -12.74
C VAL A 109 -20.22 -5.44 -13.70
N ASP A 110 -20.02 -6.75 -13.86
CA ASP A 110 -20.76 -7.63 -14.79
C ASP A 110 -20.70 -7.14 -16.24
N ALA A 111 -19.52 -6.67 -16.66
CA ALA A 111 -19.29 -6.15 -18.02
C ALA A 111 -17.84 -6.31 -18.46
N VAL A 112 -17.59 -6.17 -19.76
CA VAL A 112 -16.24 -5.99 -20.31
C VAL A 112 -15.82 -4.54 -20.10
N CYS A 113 -14.72 -4.34 -19.39
CA CYS A 113 -14.14 -3.03 -19.11
C CYS A 113 -12.92 -2.79 -20.01
N ALA A 114 -12.72 -1.53 -20.40
CA ALA A 114 -11.46 -1.06 -20.98
C ALA A 114 -10.63 -0.42 -19.86
N GLU A 115 -9.46 -1.00 -19.60
CA GLU A 115 -8.57 -0.64 -18.50
C GLU A 115 -7.13 -0.48 -19.02
N PHE A 116 -6.26 0.13 -18.22
CA PHE A 116 -4.82 0.17 -18.49
C PHE A 116 -4.13 -1.13 -18.07
#